data_AF-A0AA37JQW8-F1
#
_entry.id   AF-A0AA37JQW8-F1
#
_cell.length_a   1.000
_cell.length_b   1.000
_cell.length_c   1.000
_cell.angle_alpha   90.00
_cell.angle_beta   90.00
_cell.angle_gamma   90.00
#
_symmetry.space_group_name_H-M   'P 1'
#
loop_
_entity.id
_entity.type
_entity.pdbx_description
1 polymer ?
#
loop_
_entity_poly.entity_id
_entity_poly.type
_entity_poly.pdbx_seq_one_letter_code
_entity_poly.pdbx_strand_id
1 'polypeptide(L)'
;MFRLGKVLSFLPDRVTKQKRYNNTMLFRMESEFPPVIQIRLKIEINCFEHFNELGLVKIPFVVENSRLTGRCGITTYQLNELLGTKLRALYQRKKGRDLFDLYVALTKTEVDVDELMRCYHR
;
A
#
# COMPACT_ATOMS: atom_id res chain seq x y z
N MET A 1 -11.80 -3.16 14.09
CA MET A 1 -10.39 -2.86 14.45
C MET A 1 -9.76 -3.86 15.42
N PHE A 2 -10.54 -4.58 16.24
CA PHE A 2 -10.01 -5.50 17.27
C PHE A 2 -9.07 -6.59 16.73
N ARG A 3 -9.47 -7.29 15.65
CA ARG A 3 -8.63 -8.35 15.04
C ARG A 3 -7.28 -7.81 14.54
N LEU A 4 -7.27 -6.65 13.87
CA LEU A 4 -6.03 -5.99 13.43
C LEU A 4 -5.16 -5.58 14.60
N GLY A 5 -5.75 -5.06 15.69
CA GLY A 5 -5.02 -4.77 16.92
C GLY A 5 -4.37 -6.01 17.54
N LYS A 6 -5.00 -7.18 17.44
CA LYS A 6 -4.44 -8.46 17.90
C LYS A 6 -3.32 -8.96 17.00
N VAL A 7 -3.48 -8.91 15.67
CA VAL A 7 -2.46 -9.36 14.72
C VAL A 7 -1.22 -8.46 14.75
N LEU A 8 -1.42 -7.17 14.99
CA LEU A 8 -0.36 -6.16 15.04
C LEU A 8 0.04 -5.79 16.47
N SER A 9 -0.19 -6.69 17.44
CA SER A 9 0.12 -6.44 18.85
C SER A 9 1.62 -6.31 19.12
N PHE A 10 2.45 -6.84 18.22
CA PHE A 10 3.91 -6.77 18.30
C PHE A 10 4.47 -5.37 17.97
N LEU A 11 3.68 -4.46 17.41
CA LEU A 11 4.11 -3.09 17.10
C LEU A 11 3.84 -2.13 18.27
N PRO A 12 4.80 -1.27 18.66
CA PRO A 12 4.71 -0.40 19.83
C PRO A 12 3.88 0.87 19.58
N ASP A 13 3.43 1.53 20.65
CA ASP A 13 2.87 2.89 20.65
C ASP A 13 1.73 3.13 19.64
N ARG A 14 0.85 2.13 19.50
CA ARG A 14 -0.27 2.16 18.56
C ARG A 14 -1.25 3.29 18.85
N VAL A 15 -1.45 4.17 17.88
CA VAL A 15 -2.54 5.15 17.83
C VAL A 15 -3.49 4.83 16.69
N THR A 16 -4.77 4.61 16.99
CA THR A 16 -5.80 4.29 15.98
C THR A 16 -6.67 5.51 15.70
N LYS A 17 -6.82 5.87 14.42
CA LYS A 17 -7.73 6.91 13.93
C LYS A 17 -8.76 6.29 13.02
N GLN A 18 -10.01 6.22 13.49
CA GLN A 18 -11.10 5.66 12.70
C GLN A 18 -11.85 6.76 11.96
N LYS A 19 -12.19 6.54 10.69
CA LYS A 19 -13.07 7.41 9.91
C LYS A 19 -14.07 6.55 9.13
N ARG A 20 -15.11 7.21 8.61
CA ARG A 20 -16.20 6.54 7.87
C ARG A 20 -15.70 5.66 6.71
N TYR A 21 -14.72 6.12 5.94
CA TYR A 21 -14.26 5.44 4.72
C TYR A 21 -12.83 4.89 4.78
N ASN A 22 -12.04 5.29 5.79
CA ASN A 22 -10.66 4.87 5.93
C ASN A 22 -10.28 4.83 7.41
N ASN A 23 -9.64 3.75 7.80
CA ASN A 23 -9.09 3.60 9.14
C ASN A 23 -7.57 3.62 9.08
N THR A 24 -6.94 4.38 9.97
CA THR A 24 -5.48 4.50 10.05
C THR A 24 -4.97 4.03 11.40
N MET A 25 -3.90 3.25 11.42
CA MET A 25 -3.09 2.94 12.61
C MET A 25 -1.71 3.56 12.45
N LEU A 26 -1.26 4.27 13.48
CA LEU A 26 0.03 4.93 13.53
C LEU A 26 0.88 4.29 14.62
N PHE A 27 2.14 4.05 14.31
CA PHE A 27 3.13 3.52 15.24
C PHE A 27 4.39 4.38 15.16
N ARG A 28 5.13 4.45 16.26
CA ARG A 28 6.42 5.14 16.36
C ARG A 28 7.44 4.14 16.89
N MET A 29 8.62 4.12 16.29
CA MET A 29 9.70 3.22 16.68
C MET A 29 11.05 3.87 16.38
N GLU A 30 12.08 3.40 17.06
CA GLU A 30 13.46 3.88 16.84
C GLU A 30 14.13 3.09 15.72
N SER A 31 14.99 3.75 14.95
CA SER A 31 15.86 3.06 14.00
C SER A 31 16.88 2.20 14.75
N GLU A 32 17.15 1.02 14.21
CA GLU A 32 18.07 0.05 14.83
C GLU A 32 19.53 0.51 14.79
N PHE A 33 19.92 1.28 13.77
CA PHE A 33 21.29 1.74 13.58
C PHE A 33 21.44 3.24 13.87
N PRO A 34 22.56 3.66 14.51
CA PRO A 34 22.87 5.07 14.71
C PRO A 34 23.08 5.84 13.38
N PRO A 35 22.69 7.13 13.30
CA PRO A 35 22.03 7.89 14.36
C PRO A 35 20.59 7.40 14.59
N VAL A 36 20.21 7.23 15.87
CA VAL A 36 18.87 6.75 16.24
C VAL A 36 17.85 7.82 15.87
N ILE A 37 16.97 7.51 14.92
CA ILE A 37 15.89 8.39 14.47
C ILE A 37 14.52 7.76 14.75
N GLN A 38 13.53 8.61 15.00
CA GLN A 38 12.15 8.18 15.17
C GLN A 38 11.49 7.91 13.81
N ILE A 39 11.16 6.64 13.56
CA ILE A 39 10.44 6.16 12.39
C ILE A 39 8.94 6.14 12.67
N ARG A 40 8.15 6.63 11.71
CA ARG A 40 6.69 6.59 11.76
C ARG A 40 6.16 5.55 10.78
N LEU A 41 5.51 4.52 11.29
CA LEU A 41 4.79 3.54 10.47
C LEU A 41 3.29 3.89 10.45
N LYS A 42 2.74 4.03 9.24
CA LYS A 42 1.32 4.30 9.02
C LYS A 42 0.71 3.15 8.24
N ILE A 43 -0.30 2.50 8.82
CA ILE A 43 -1.10 1.46 8.20
C ILE A 43 -2.48 2.05 7.91
N GLU A 44 -2.94 1.96 6.66
CA GLU A 44 -4.25 2.45 6.23
C GLU A 44 -5.09 1.33 5.63
N ILE A 45 -6.40 1.39 5.85
CA ILE A 45 -7.36 0.40 5.35
C ILE A 45 -8.57 1.15 4.82
N ASN A 46 -8.81 1.02 3.52
CA ASN A 46 -10.07 1.45 2.91
C ASN A 46 -11.21 0.56 3.44
N CYS A 47 -12.30 1.18 3.89
CA CYS A 47 -13.47 0.48 4.46
C CYS A 47 -14.76 0.74 3.67
N PHE A 48 -14.64 1.19 2.42
CA PHE A 48 -15.77 1.53 1.56
C PHE A 48 -15.69 0.81 0.22
N GLU A 49 -14.55 0.89 -0.45
CA GLU A 49 -14.33 0.23 -1.74
C GLU A 49 -13.62 -1.11 -1.51
N HIS A 50 -14.37 -2.20 -1.66
CA HIS A 50 -13.89 -3.57 -1.44
C HIS A 50 -13.81 -4.41 -2.71
N PHE A 51 -14.14 -3.84 -3.87
CA PHE A 51 -14.11 -4.58 -5.13
C PHE A 51 -12.68 -4.73 -5.68
N ASN A 52 -12.53 -5.72 -6.55
CA ASN A 52 -11.36 -5.88 -7.42
C ASN A 52 -11.87 -6.14 -8.83
N GLU A 53 -11.38 -5.39 -9.82
CA GLU A 53 -11.81 -5.56 -11.22
C GLU A 53 -11.06 -6.73 -11.88
N LEU A 54 -9.76 -6.87 -11.61
CA LEU A 54 -8.89 -7.88 -12.23
C LEU A 54 -8.57 -9.06 -11.30
N GLY A 55 -9.12 -9.04 -10.08
CA GLY A 55 -8.78 -10.00 -9.03
C GLY A 55 -7.44 -9.70 -8.34
N LEU A 56 -7.19 -10.45 -7.27
CA LEU A 56 -5.97 -10.33 -6.47
C LEU A 56 -4.91 -11.34 -6.93
N VAL A 57 -3.67 -10.89 -6.99
CA VAL A 57 -2.49 -11.71 -7.28
C VAL A 57 -1.60 -11.83 -6.04
N LYS A 58 -0.78 -12.88 -5.98
CA LYS A 58 0.24 -13.04 -4.95
C LYS A 58 1.62 -12.84 -5.57
N ILE A 59 2.33 -11.80 -5.14
CA ILE A 59 3.70 -11.53 -5.57
C ILE A 59 4.65 -12.14 -4.53
N PRO A 60 5.64 -12.96 -4.93
CA PRO A 60 6.63 -13.48 -4.01
C PRO A 60 7.48 -12.34 -3.45
N PHE A 61 7.62 -12.29 -2.12
CA PHE A 61 8.49 -11.36 -1.42
C PHE A 61 9.47 -12.14 -0.57
N VAL A 62 10.75 -11.85 -0.75
CA VAL A 62 11.86 -12.48 -0.03
C VAL A 62 12.67 -11.39 0.64
N VAL A 63 12.96 -11.59 1.92
CA VAL A 63 13.95 -10.82 2.67
C VAL A 63 15.06 -11.78 3.02
N GLU A 64 16.28 -11.44 2.63
CA GLU A 64 17.47 -12.21 2.97
C GLU A 64 18.56 -11.22 3.41
N ASN A 65 18.88 -11.26 4.70
CA ASN A 65 19.98 -10.50 5.29
C ASN A 65 20.60 -11.29 6.44
N SER A 66 21.67 -10.76 7.04
CA SER A 66 22.44 -11.43 8.08
C SER A 66 21.66 -11.77 9.36
N ARG A 67 20.49 -11.15 9.60
CA ARG A 67 19.68 -11.32 10.82
C ARG A 67 18.33 -11.99 10.56
N LEU A 68 17.82 -11.92 9.33
CA LEU A 68 16.49 -12.41 8.97
C LEU A 68 16.50 -12.97 7.55
N THR A 69 16.04 -14.21 7.42
CA THR A 69 15.62 -14.79 6.15
C THR A 69 14.14 -15.12 6.24
N GLY A 70 13.35 -14.63 5.29
CA GLY A 70 11.91 -14.83 5.27
C GLY A 70 11.35 -14.73 3.86
N ARG A 71 10.31 -15.53 3.60
CA ARG A 71 9.58 -15.49 2.33
C ARG A 71 8.09 -15.51 2.59
N CYS A 72 7.35 -14.67 1.88
CA CYS A 72 5.89 -14.71 1.87
C CYS A 72 5.35 -14.35 0.48
N GLY A 73 4.06 -14.62 0.25
CA GLY A 73 3.35 -14.08 -0.90
C GLY A 73 2.56 -12.84 -0.48
N ILE A 74 2.86 -11.69 -1.05
CA ILE A 74 2.11 -10.45 -0.83
C ILE A 74 0.87 -10.48 -1.73
N THR A 75 -0.31 -10.51 -1.12
CA THR A 75 -1.56 -10.33 -1.85
C THR A 75 -1.72 -8.87 -2.25
N THR A 76 -1.89 -8.60 -3.54
CA THR A 76 -2.05 -7.26 -4.10
C THR A 76 -2.98 -7.30 -5.32
N TYR A 77 -3.40 -6.13 -5.79
CA TYR A 77 -4.08 -5.95 -7.07
C TYR A 77 -3.10 -6.10 -8.24
N GLN A 78 -3.64 -6.39 -9.42
CA GLN A 78 -2.88 -6.35 -10.67
C GLN A 78 -2.39 -4.92 -10.99
N LEU A 79 -1.32 -4.82 -11.79
CA LEU A 79 -0.67 -3.54 -12.09
C LEU A 79 -1.64 -2.51 -12.71
N ASN A 80 -2.39 -2.90 -13.74
CA ASN A 80 -3.33 -2.00 -14.42
C ASN A 80 -4.40 -1.46 -13.47
N GLU A 81 -4.87 -2.28 -12.51
CA GLU A 81 -5.82 -1.85 -11.50
C GLU A 81 -5.20 -0.88 -10.49
N LEU A 82 -3.96 -1.14 -10.04
CA LEU A 82 -3.22 -0.19 -9.20
C LEU A 82 -3.05 1.16 -9.91
N LEU A 83 -2.71 1.15 -11.20
CA LEU A 83 -2.56 2.38 -11.99
C LEU A 83 -3.89 3.11 -12.22
N GLY A 84 -4.99 2.38 -12.43
CA GLY A 84 -6.33 2.96 -12.49
C GLY A 84 -6.69 3.75 -11.23
N THR A 85 -6.39 3.20 -10.04
CA THR A 85 -6.60 3.91 -8.77
C THR A 85 -5.67 5.12 -8.60
N LYS A 86 -4.43 5.05 -9.12
CA LYS A 86 -3.49 6.18 -9.14
C LYS A 86 -3.97 7.30 -10.04
N LEU A 87 -4.49 6.97 -11.22
CA LEU A 87 -5.07 7.91 -12.15
C LEU A 87 -6.28 8.62 -11.53
N ARG A 88 -7.19 7.88 -10.89
CA ARG A 88 -8.30 8.45 -10.13
C ARG A 88 -7.83 9.39 -9.03
N ALA A 89 -6.85 8.96 -8.24
CA ALA A 89 -6.29 9.79 -7.19
C ALA A 89 -5.63 11.07 -7.74
N LEU A 90 -4.95 10.99 -8.89
CA LEU A 90 -4.34 12.16 -9.53
C LEU A 90 -5.38 13.21 -9.92
N TYR A 91 -6.53 12.79 -10.47
CA TYR A 91 -7.62 13.71 -10.80
C TYR A 91 -8.34 14.29 -9.57
N GLN A 92 -8.41 13.52 -8.48
CA GLN A 92 -9.12 13.96 -7.26
C GLN A 92 -8.26 14.86 -6.34
N ARG A 93 -6.93 14.78 -6.39
CA ARG A 93 -6.03 15.55 -5.50
C ARG A 93 -4.72 15.94 -6.18
N LYS A 94 -4.15 17.09 -5.77
CA LYS A 94 -2.85 17.56 -6.28
C LYS A 94 -1.69 17.02 -5.45
N LYS A 95 -1.18 15.83 -5.79
CA LYS A 95 -0.01 15.20 -5.14
C LYS A 95 0.96 14.63 -6.19
N GLY A 96 2.12 15.28 -6.35
CA GLY A 96 3.09 14.96 -7.40
C GLY A 96 3.58 13.50 -7.42
N ARG A 97 3.50 12.79 -6.29
CA ARG A 97 3.83 11.36 -6.23
C ARG A 97 2.99 10.49 -7.17
N ASP A 98 1.70 10.81 -7.33
CA ASP A 98 0.82 9.97 -8.15
C ASP A 98 1.16 10.13 -9.65
N LEU A 99 1.60 11.33 -10.06
CA LEU A 99 2.15 11.58 -11.39
C LEU A 99 3.48 10.83 -11.59
N PHE A 100 4.37 10.87 -10.60
CA PHE A 100 5.64 10.13 -10.66
C PHE A 100 5.41 8.61 -10.78
N ASP A 101 4.51 8.05 -9.96
CA ASP A 101 4.19 6.62 -9.99
C ASP A 101 3.65 6.18 -11.37
N LEU A 102 2.74 6.97 -11.95
CA LEU A 102 2.22 6.73 -13.30
C LEU A 102 3.32 6.82 -14.37
N TYR A 103 4.16 7.86 -14.31
CA TYR A 103 5.28 8.02 -15.24
C TYR A 103 6.24 6.83 -15.19
N VAL A 104 6.64 6.41 -13.99
CA VAL A 104 7.56 5.27 -13.82
C VAL A 104 6.93 3.98 -14.34
N ALA A 105 5.66 3.73 -14.07
CA ALA A 105 4.99 2.54 -14.56
C ALA A 105 4.89 2.53 -16.11
N LEU A 106 4.44 3.63 -16.70
CA LEU A 106 4.30 3.75 -18.16
C LEU A 106 5.64 3.70 -18.92
N THR A 107 6.76 3.99 -18.25
CA THR A 107 8.10 3.97 -18.87
C THR A 107 8.86 2.67 -18.64
N LYS A 108 8.57 1.92 -17.57
CA LYS A 108 9.34 0.73 -17.18
C LYS A 108 8.60 -0.59 -17.35
N THR A 109 7.30 -0.55 -17.63
CA THR A 109 6.47 -1.75 -17.75
C THR A 109 5.53 -1.64 -18.93
N GLU A 110 5.17 -2.77 -19.51
CA GLU A 110 4.07 -2.83 -20.46
C GLU A 110 2.75 -2.68 -19.71
N VAL A 111 1.99 -1.65 -20.08
CA VAL A 111 0.70 -1.32 -19.48
C VAL A 111 -0.35 -1.42 -20.57
N ASP A 112 -1.36 -2.26 -20.34
CA ASP A 112 -2.54 -2.30 -21.19
C ASP A 112 -3.42 -1.09 -20.84
N VAL A 113 -3.43 -0.11 -21.75
CA VAL A 113 -4.13 1.16 -21.55
C VAL A 113 -5.65 0.95 -21.52
N ASP A 114 -6.17 0.01 -22.31
CA ASP A 114 -7.61 -0.25 -22.35
C ASP A 114 -8.08 -0.90 -21.03
N GLU A 115 -7.30 -1.84 -20.51
CA GLU A 115 -7.56 -2.45 -19.20
C GLU A 115 -7.42 -1.45 -18.06
N LEU A 116 -6.39 -0.58 -18.09
CA LEU A 116 -6.21 0.49 -17.11
C LEU A 116 -7.42 1.44 -17.11
N MET A 117 -7.88 1.86 -18.29
CA MET A 117 -9.05 2.73 -18.43
C MET A 117 -10.32 2.04 -17.94
N ARG A 118 -10.49 0.74 -18.21
CA ARG A 118 -11.57 -0.07 -17.63
C ARG A 118 -11.54 -0.02 -16.10
N CYS A 119 -10.39 -0.26 -15.48
CA CYS A 119 -10.24 -0.19 -14.02
C CYS A 119 -10.49 1.22 -13.48
N TYR A 120 -10.07 2.27 -14.19
CA TYR A 120 -10.31 3.66 -13.80
C TYR A 120 -11.82 4.00 -13.72
N HIS A 121 -12.63 3.45 -14.63
CA HIS A 121 -14.07 3.72 -14.71
C HIS A 121 -14.94 2.96 -13.70
N ARG A 122 -14.35 2.04 -12.93
CA ARG A 122 -15.04 1.28 -11.87
C ARG A 122 -15.03 1.99 -10.54
#